data_AF-A0A9D5Q174-F1
#
_entry.id   AF-A0A9D5Q174-F1
#
_cell.length_a   1.000
_cell.length_b   1.000
_cell.length_c   1.000
_cell.angle_alpha   90.00
_cell.angle_beta   90.00
_cell.angle_gamma   90.00
#
_symmetry.space_group_name_H-M   'P 1'
#
loop_
_entity.id
_entity.type
_entity.pdbx_description
1 polymer ?
#
loop_
_entity_poly.entity_id
_entity_poly.type
_entity_poly.pdbx_seq_one_letter_code
_entity_poly.pdbx_strand_id
1 'polypeptide(L)'
;MSGETAKRPVIWSNLGVRVFSAVLLAAVCIPPFYFGGVAWAALIGLLGVRAIWEWVRMSDSKATMSACLIPVLGLIATTTCLLAGRGEWVLPVMLGFAAVAGFERNRRGGAKWSALGLVYILTPCLFGIYIRGAETGVDASGFRTLLHMVLVVIAADVGAYFGG
;
A
#
# COMPACT_ATOMS: atom_id res chain seq x y z
N MET A 1 46.97 16.09 15.81
CA MET A 1 46.41 15.66 14.52
C MET A 1 46.22 14.16 14.58
N SER A 2 45.02 13.70 14.95
CA SER A 2 44.67 12.27 15.00
C SER A 2 43.77 11.98 13.80
N GLY A 3 44.29 11.24 12.83
CA GLY A 3 43.59 10.89 11.60
C GLY A 3 42.45 9.92 11.87
N GLU A 4 41.23 10.36 11.59
CA GLU A 4 40.07 9.47 11.44
C GLU A 4 40.30 8.56 10.22
N THR A 5 40.56 7.28 10.46
CA THR A 5 40.49 6.26 9.42
C THR A 5 39.03 6.05 9.02
N ALA A 6 38.61 6.70 7.94
CA ALA A 6 37.32 6.45 7.31
C ALA A 6 37.24 4.98 6.84
N LYS A 7 36.53 4.14 7.60
CA LYS A 7 36.19 2.77 7.19
C LYS A 7 35.36 2.83 5.92
N ARG A 8 35.91 2.39 4.78
CA ARG A 8 35.15 2.19 3.54
C ARG A 8 33.99 1.21 3.82
N PRO A 9 32.73 1.56 3.51
CA PRO A 9 31.62 0.65 3.70
C PRO A 9 31.79 -0.55 2.76
N VAL A 10 31.87 -1.76 3.34
CA VAL A 10 32.02 -3.00 2.58
C VAL A 10 30.67 -3.33 1.93
N ILE A 11 30.53 -3.01 0.65
CA ILE A 11 29.30 -3.15 -0.16
C ILE A 11 28.69 -4.56 -0.06
N TRP A 12 29.54 -5.59 0.08
CA TRP A 12 29.15 -7.00 0.15
C TRP A 12 28.52 -7.42 1.48
N SER A 13 28.80 -6.73 2.59
CA SER A 13 28.22 -7.07 3.91
C SER A 13 26.72 -6.81 3.97
N ASN A 14 26.20 -5.93 3.10
CA ASN A 14 24.78 -5.56 3.05
C ASN A 14 23.97 -6.42 2.08
N LEU A 15 24.62 -7.19 1.20
CA LEU A 15 23.92 -8.00 0.20
C LEU A 15 23.14 -9.13 0.87
N GLY A 16 23.74 -9.82 1.84
CA GLY A 16 23.09 -10.90 2.58
C GLY A 16 21.82 -10.44 3.30
N VAL A 17 21.85 -9.28 3.96
CA VAL A 17 20.69 -8.70 4.65
C VAL A 17 19.57 -8.38 3.65
N ARG A 18 19.89 -7.78 2.50
CA ARG A 18 18.90 -7.43 1.48
C ARG A 18 18.23 -8.67 0.88
N VAL A 19 19.02 -9.69 0.53
CA VAL A 19 18.50 -10.94 -0.02
C VAL A 19 17.60 -11.63 1.00
N PHE A 20 18.03 -11.70 2.26
CA PHE A 20 17.24 -12.29 3.33
C PHE A 20 15.92 -11.54 3.53
N SER A 21 15.93 -10.20 3.60
CA SER A 21 14.72 -9.40 3.70
C SER A 21 13.78 -9.58 2.51
N ALA A 22 14.31 -9.69 1.29
CA ALA A 22 13.51 -9.91 0.09
C ALA A 22 12.81 -11.30 0.12
N VAL A 23 13.54 -12.35 0.48
CA VAL A 23 12.99 -13.70 0.62
C VAL A 23 11.93 -13.75 1.72
N LEU A 24 12.20 -13.14 2.87
CA LEU A 24 11.25 -13.08 3.98
C LEU A 24 9.97 -12.33 3.57
N LEU A 25 10.10 -11.20 2.86
CA LEU A 25 8.96 -10.45 2.37
C LEU A 25 8.13 -11.27 1.37
N ALA A 26 8.79 -11.97 0.44
CA ALA A 26 8.11 -12.87 -0.49
C ALA A 26 7.35 -13.98 0.26
N ALA A 27 7.98 -14.60 1.27
CA ALA A 27 7.36 -15.64 2.09
C ALA A 27 6.12 -15.13 2.85
N VAL A 28 6.09 -13.86 3.24
CA VAL A 28 4.93 -13.23 3.89
C VAL A 28 3.83 -12.87 2.88
N CYS A 29 4.20 -12.40 1.69
CA CYS A 29 3.24 -11.91 0.70
C CYS A 29 2.58 -13.01 -0.13
N ILE A 30 3.32 -14.09 -0.46
CA ILE A 30 2.83 -15.15 -1.35
C ILE A 30 1.65 -15.93 -0.75
N PRO A 31 1.62 -16.33 0.54
CA PRO A 31 0.50 -17.12 1.06
C PRO A 31 -0.84 -16.37 1.02
N PRO A 32 -0.98 -15.13 1.53
CA PRO A 32 -2.23 -14.37 1.41
C PRO A 32 -2.63 -14.15 -0.06
N PHE A 33 -1.66 -13.96 -0.94
CA PHE A 33 -1.89 -13.85 -2.38
C PHE A 33 -2.42 -15.17 -2.98
N TYR A 34 -1.96 -16.33 -2.52
CA TYR A 34 -2.48 -17.62 -2.97
C TYR A 34 -3.92 -17.88 -2.49
N PHE A 35 -4.25 -17.52 -1.25
CA PHE A 35 -5.59 -17.73 -0.70
C PHE A 35 -6.63 -16.73 -1.22
N GLY A 36 -6.26 -15.47 -1.45
CA GLY A 36 -7.21 -14.42 -1.82
C GLY A 36 -8.10 -13.99 -0.65
N GLY A 37 -9.25 -13.41 -0.97
CA GLY A 37 -10.33 -13.10 -0.02
C GLY A 37 -9.87 -12.26 1.17
N VAL A 38 -10.27 -12.68 2.38
CA VAL A 38 -9.96 -11.96 3.63
C VAL A 38 -8.46 -11.96 3.92
N ALA A 39 -7.74 -13.05 3.63
CA ALA A 39 -6.30 -13.13 3.87
C ALA A 39 -5.56 -12.08 3.03
N TRP A 40 -5.89 -12.00 1.73
CA TRP A 40 -5.34 -10.99 0.84
C TRP A 40 -5.74 -9.56 1.25
N ALA A 41 -7.01 -9.36 1.60
CA ALA A 41 -7.50 -8.06 2.06
C ALA A 41 -6.81 -7.61 3.36
N ALA A 42 -6.50 -8.53 4.27
CA ALA A 42 -5.75 -8.22 5.49
C ALA A 42 -4.32 -7.76 5.17
N LEU A 43 -3.61 -8.47 4.27
CA LEU A 43 -2.27 -8.06 3.84
C LEU A 43 -2.28 -6.68 3.19
N ILE A 44 -3.18 -6.45 2.23
CA ILE A 44 -3.32 -5.14 1.57
C ILE A 44 -3.75 -4.07 2.58
N GLY A 45 -4.62 -4.40 3.53
CA GLY A 45 -5.01 -3.51 4.61
C GLY A 45 -3.81 -3.06 5.44
N LEU A 46 -2.92 -3.98 5.83
CA LEU A 46 -1.70 -3.66 6.57
C LEU A 46 -0.74 -2.75 5.76
N LEU A 47 -0.53 -3.08 4.47
CA LEU A 47 0.29 -2.25 3.58
C LEU A 47 -0.34 -0.87 3.34
N GLY A 48 -1.66 -0.81 3.21
CA GLY A 48 -2.42 0.42 3.07
C GLY A 48 -2.33 1.31 4.31
N VAL A 49 -2.46 0.75 5.52
CA VAL A 49 -2.22 1.49 6.78
C VAL A 49 -0.80 2.05 6.81
N ARG A 50 0.18 1.25 6.40
CA ARG A 50 1.59 1.66 6.34
C ARG A 50 1.83 2.80 5.34
N ALA A 51 1.18 2.75 4.17
CA ALA A 51 1.24 3.80 3.15
C ALA A 51 0.53 5.08 3.60
N ILE A 52 -0.64 4.98 4.24
CA ILE A 52 -1.36 6.10 4.85
C ILE A 52 -0.47 6.81 5.87
N TRP A 53 0.17 6.06 6.76
CA TRP A 53 1.04 6.63 7.79
C TRP A 53 2.22 7.40 7.18
N GLU A 54 2.86 6.86 6.15
CA GLU A 54 3.92 7.54 5.41
C GLU A 54 3.43 8.81 4.74
N TRP A 55 2.31 8.72 4.01
CA TRP A 55 1.74 9.85 3.32
C TRP A 55 1.38 11.00 4.25
N VAL A 56 0.73 10.70 5.38
CA VAL A 56 0.36 11.71 6.37
C VAL A 56 1.61 12.41 6.91
N ARG A 57 2.67 11.66 7.24
CA ARG A 57 3.92 12.24 7.75
C ARG A 57 4.69 13.05 6.72
N MET A 58 4.67 12.64 5.45
CA MET A 58 5.32 13.39 4.38
C MET A 58 4.54 14.67 4.02
N SER A 59 3.21 14.58 4.05
CA SER A 59 2.37 15.68 3.59
C SER A 59 2.06 16.70 4.69
N ASP A 60 1.95 16.31 5.97
CA ASP A 60 1.61 17.18 7.10
C ASP A 60 2.63 17.02 8.24
N SER A 61 3.53 17.99 8.37
CA SER A 61 4.52 18.04 9.46
C SER A 61 3.90 18.26 10.84
N LYS A 62 2.64 18.71 10.91
CA LYS A 62 1.88 18.97 12.13
C LYS A 62 0.73 17.97 12.29
N ALA A 63 0.87 16.78 11.69
CA ALA A 63 -0.15 15.75 11.72
C ALA A 63 -0.56 15.38 13.15
N THR A 64 -1.87 15.43 13.38
CA THR A 64 -2.52 14.95 14.60
C THR A 64 -2.85 13.46 14.48
N MET A 65 -3.22 12.82 15.59
CA MET A 65 -3.69 11.43 15.55
C MET A 65 -4.91 11.24 14.65
N SER A 66 -5.81 12.23 14.60
CA SER A 66 -7.00 12.23 13.71
C SER A 66 -6.61 12.17 12.24
N ALA A 67 -5.53 12.86 11.84
CA ALA A 67 -5.05 12.87 10.46
C ALA A 67 -4.63 11.47 9.96
N CYS A 68 -4.22 10.57 10.87
CA CYS A 68 -3.93 9.18 10.53
C CYS A 68 -5.15 8.26 10.73
N LEU A 69 -5.95 8.50 11.78
CA LEU A 69 -7.07 7.64 12.12
C LEU A 69 -8.19 7.67 11.08
N ILE A 70 -8.58 8.86 10.60
CA ILE A 70 -9.64 9.04 9.60
C ILE A 70 -9.36 8.22 8.33
N PRO A 71 -8.19 8.35 7.68
CA PRO A 71 -7.90 7.56 6.47
C PRO A 71 -7.77 6.05 6.74
N VAL A 72 -7.29 5.63 7.91
CA VAL A 72 -7.27 4.21 8.30
C VAL A 72 -8.70 3.66 8.45
N LEU A 73 -9.60 4.41 9.08
CA LEU A 73 -11.02 4.02 9.16
C LEU A 73 -11.67 3.98 7.77
N GLY A 74 -11.29 4.90 6.88
CA GLY A 74 -11.71 4.86 5.48
C GLY A 74 -11.28 3.59 4.75
N LEU A 75 -10.03 3.16 4.94
CA LEU A 75 -9.52 1.90 4.39
C LEU A 75 -10.29 0.69 4.93
N ILE A 76 -10.53 0.64 6.25
CA ILE A 76 -11.28 -0.45 6.88
C ILE A 76 -12.72 -0.48 6.37
N ALA A 77 -13.40 0.67 6.34
CA ALA A 77 -14.80 0.78 5.93
C ALA A 77 -14.99 0.37 4.46
N THR A 78 -14.17 0.91 3.56
CA THR A 78 -14.24 0.59 2.12
C THR A 78 -13.88 -0.87 1.83
N THR A 79 -12.86 -1.41 2.49
CA THR A 79 -12.51 -2.84 2.38
C THR A 79 -13.63 -3.72 2.90
N THR A 80 -14.29 -3.33 4.00
CA THR A 80 -15.44 -4.06 4.55
C THR A 80 -16.63 -4.04 3.57
N CYS A 81 -16.94 -2.89 2.96
CA CYS A 81 -17.97 -2.81 1.92
C CYS A 81 -17.65 -3.75 0.75
N LEU A 82 -16.40 -3.77 0.30
CA LEU A 82 -15.96 -4.63 -0.79
C LEU A 82 -16.09 -6.11 -0.45
N LEU A 83 -15.62 -6.53 0.74
CA LEU A 83 -15.71 -7.92 1.20
C LEU A 83 -17.15 -8.37 1.48
N ALA A 84 -18.03 -7.44 1.86
CA ALA A 84 -19.46 -7.70 2.03
C ALA A 84 -20.23 -7.77 0.70
N GLY A 85 -19.56 -7.65 -0.44
CA GLY A 85 -20.18 -7.65 -1.77
C GLY A 85 -20.98 -6.38 -2.08
N ARG A 86 -20.81 -5.31 -1.30
CA ARG A 86 -21.49 -4.02 -1.45
C ARG A 86 -20.64 -3.03 -2.24
N GLY A 87 -20.31 -3.40 -3.47
CA GLY A 87 -19.46 -2.61 -4.36
C GLY A 87 -19.97 -1.19 -4.62
N GLU A 88 -21.30 -1.02 -4.62
CA GLU A 88 -21.98 0.27 -4.80
C GLU A 88 -21.66 1.29 -3.71
N TRP A 89 -21.30 0.83 -2.50
CA TRP A 89 -20.96 1.69 -1.37
C TRP A 89 -19.48 2.05 -1.30
N VAL A 90 -18.60 1.35 -2.02
CA VAL A 90 -17.15 1.55 -1.93
C VAL A 90 -16.76 2.98 -2.32
N LEU A 91 -17.26 3.47 -3.46
CA LEU A 91 -16.94 4.81 -3.95
C LEU A 91 -17.52 5.93 -3.07
N PRO A 92 -18.83 5.93 -2.70
CA PRO A 92 -19.38 6.92 -1.77
C PRO A 92 -18.67 6.96 -0.42
N VAL A 93 -18.36 5.79 0.17
CA VAL A 93 -17.66 5.72 1.46
C VAL A 93 -16.23 6.26 1.33
N MET A 94 -15.50 5.88 0.27
CA MET A 94 -14.16 6.40 0.01
C MET A 94 -14.15 7.94 -0.10
N LEU A 95 -15.07 8.50 -0.90
CA LEU A 95 -15.19 9.95 -1.08
C LEU A 95 -15.63 10.66 0.20
N GLY A 96 -16.52 10.05 0.99
CA GLY A 96 -16.92 10.56 2.30
C GLY A 96 -15.74 10.70 3.25
N PHE A 97 -14.93 9.64 3.40
CA PHE A 97 -13.72 9.70 4.23
C PHE A 97 -12.67 10.66 3.68
N ALA A 98 -12.52 10.77 2.36
CA ALA A 98 -11.63 11.76 1.75
C ALA A 98 -12.07 13.20 2.05
N ALA A 99 -13.38 13.49 2.02
CA ALA A 99 -13.92 14.78 2.40
C ALA A 99 -13.67 15.09 3.88
N VAL A 100 -13.91 14.11 4.78
CA VAL A 100 -13.64 14.27 6.22
C VAL A 100 -12.14 14.50 6.49
N ALA A 101 -11.26 13.74 5.83
CA ALA A 101 -9.81 13.93 5.93
C ALA A 101 -9.35 15.29 5.40
N GLY A 102 -9.99 15.79 4.34
CA GLY A 102 -9.76 17.15 3.83
C GLY A 102 -10.22 18.22 4.82
N PHE A 103 -11.41 18.07 5.40
CA PHE A 103 -11.97 19.01 6.37
C PHE A 103 -11.15 19.06 7.66
N GLU A 104 -10.75 17.90 8.19
CA GLU A 104 -9.90 17.80 9.38
C GLU A 104 -8.56 18.52 9.19
N ARG A 105 -7.99 18.44 7.98
CA ARG A 105 -6.75 19.12 7.64
C ARG A 105 -6.93 20.59 7.26
N ASN A 106 -8.15 21.06 6.99
CA ASN A 106 -8.40 22.40 6.46
C ASN A 106 -7.77 23.50 7.35
N ARG A 107 -7.86 23.36 8.67
CA ARG A 107 -7.28 24.33 9.64
C ARG A 107 -5.76 24.40 9.62
N ARG A 108 -5.08 23.37 9.11
CA ARG A 108 -3.60 23.27 9.01
C ARG A 108 -3.08 23.53 7.59
N GLY A 109 -3.99 23.71 6.61
CA GLY A 109 -3.65 23.83 5.21
C GLY A 109 -3.39 22.49 4.51
N GLY A 110 -3.64 22.44 3.21
CA GLY A 110 -3.45 21.22 2.42
C GLY A 110 -4.63 20.25 2.43
N ALA A 111 -5.87 20.74 2.65
CA ALA A 111 -7.09 19.94 2.57
C ALA A 111 -7.17 19.09 1.28
N LYS A 112 -6.85 19.69 0.13
CA LYS A 112 -6.80 19.00 -1.18
C LYS A 112 -5.79 17.85 -1.19
N TRP A 113 -4.59 18.05 -0.61
CA TRP A 113 -3.55 17.02 -0.54
C TRP A 113 -3.94 15.84 0.36
N SER A 114 -4.66 16.09 1.45
CA SER A 114 -5.22 15.02 2.29
C SER A 114 -6.31 14.23 1.56
N ALA A 115 -7.29 14.94 0.99
CA ALA A 115 -8.41 14.29 0.31
C ALA A 115 -7.96 13.49 -0.93
N LEU A 116 -7.18 14.11 -1.83
CA LEU A 116 -6.67 13.45 -3.03
C LEU A 116 -5.67 12.36 -2.71
N GLY A 117 -4.79 12.59 -1.73
CA GLY A 117 -3.84 11.58 -1.27
C GLY A 117 -4.54 10.33 -0.74
N LEU A 118 -5.65 10.51 -0.03
CA LEU A 118 -6.44 9.38 0.44
C LEU A 118 -7.02 8.58 -0.72
N VAL A 119 -7.71 9.24 -1.65
CA VAL A 119 -8.25 8.57 -2.86
C VAL A 119 -7.13 7.86 -3.63
N TYR A 120 -5.98 8.50 -3.77
CA TYR A 120 -4.81 7.95 -4.46
C TYR A 120 -4.28 6.68 -3.81
N ILE A 121 -4.30 6.57 -2.48
CA ILE A 121 -3.83 5.38 -1.76
C ILE A 121 -4.87 4.27 -1.74
N LEU A 122 -6.15 4.60 -1.46
CA LEU A 122 -7.21 3.60 -1.39
C LEU A 122 -7.48 2.93 -2.72
N THR A 123 -7.42 3.68 -3.82
CA THR A 123 -7.71 3.17 -5.16
C THR A 123 -6.90 1.90 -5.49
N PRO A 124 -5.55 1.92 -5.51
CA PRO A 124 -4.76 0.72 -5.81
C PRO A 124 -4.96 -0.39 -4.77
N CYS A 125 -5.17 -0.06 -3.49
CA CYS A 125 -5.46 -1.07 -2.46
C CYS A 125 -6.77 -1.83 -2.78
N LEU A 126 -7.86 -1.10 -3.02
CA LEU A 126 -9.18 -1.66 -3.28
C LEU A 126 -9.22 -2.41 -4.62
N PHE A 127 -8.58 -1.88 -5.66
CA PHE A 127 -8.45 -2.58 -6.94
C PHE A 127 -7.65 -3.88 -6.80
N GLY A 128 -6.55 -3.87 -6.04
CA GLY A 128 -5.77 -5.08 -5.76
C GLY A 128 -6.60 -6.15 -5.06
N ILE A 129 -7.46 -5.76 -4.11
CA ILE A 129 -8.37 -6.69 -3.42
C ILE A 129 -9.45 -7.21 -4.37
N TYR A 130 -10.07 -6.32 -5.13
CA TYR A 130 -11.16 -6.65 -6.04
C TYR A 130 -10.71 -7.61 -7.16
N ILE A 131 -9.60 -7.28 -7.85
CA ILE A 131 -9.07 -8.10 -8.95
C ILE A 131 -8.65 -9.46 -8.44
N ARG A 132 -8.02 -9.54 -7.26
CA ARG A 132 -7.61 -10.83 -6.71
C ARG A 132 -8.81 -11.72 -6.45
N GLY A 133 -9.89 -11.18 -5.89
CA GLY A 133 -11.09 -11.94 -5.54
C GLY A 133 -10.88 -12.96 -4.42
N ALA A 134 -11.91 -13.78 -4.16
CA ALA A 134 -11.95 -14.72 -3.03
C ALA A 134 -11.49 -16.15 -3.38
N GLU A 135 -11.38 -16.49 -4.66
CA GLU A 135 -11.01 -17.84 -5.09
C GLU A 135 -9.56 -18.18 -4.72
N THR A 136 -9.36 -19.33 -4.09
CA THR A 136 -8.04 -19.84 -3.73
C THR A 136 -7.41 -20.63 -4.88
N GLY A 137 -6.10 -20.50 -5.06
CA GLY A 137 -5.35 -21.33 -6.00
C GLY A 137 -4.77 -20.57 -7.19
N VAL A 138 -3.82 -21.20 -7.87
CA VAL A 138 -3.16 -20.67 -9.07
C VAL A 138 -4.07 -20.65 -10.31
N ASP A 139 -5.13 -21.46 -10.28
CA ASP A 139 -6.10 -21.55 -11.38
C ASP A 139 -7.20 -20.48 -11.29
N ALA A 140 -7.31 -19.79 -10.14
CA ALA A 140 -8.23 -18.68 -9.97
C ALA A 140 -7.94 -17.57 -10.99
N SER A 141 -8.97 -17.11 -11.68
CA SER A 141 -8.85 -16.06 -12.70
C SER A 141 -8.24 -14.77 -12.12
N GLY A 142 -8.68 -14.39 -10.92
CA GLY A 142 -8.15 -13.22 -10.22
C GLY A 142 -6.69 -13.34 -9.81
N PHE A 143 -6.23 -14.56 -9.45
CA PHE A 143 -4.82 -14.82 -9.16
C PHE A 143 -3.96 -14.59 -10.40
N ARG A 144 -4.33 -15.20 -11.54
CA ARG A 144 -3.57 -15.09 -12.80
C ARG A 144 -3.53 -13.65 -13.31
N THR A 145 -4.67 -12.96 -13.23
CA THR A 145 -4.79 -11.56 -13.66
C THR A 145 -3.91 -10.64 -12.82
N LEU A 146 -3.98 -10.75 -11.49
CA LEU A 146 -3.18 -9.89 -10.62
C LEU A 146 -1.69 -10.23 -10.68
N LEU A 147 -1.34 -11.52 -10.78
CA LEU A 147 0.05 -11.94 -10.98
C LEU A 147 0.62 -11.36 -12.27
N HIS A 148 -0.14 -11.41 -13.36
CA HIS A 148 0.26 -10.80 -14.63
C HIS A 148 0.52 -9.30 -14.48
N MET A 149 -0.37 -8.55 -13.83
CA MET A 149 -0.17 -7.12 -13.58
C MET A 149 1.10 -6.85 -12.77
N VAL A 150 1.34 -7.61 -11.70
CA VAL A 150 2.56 -7.47 -10.87
C VAL A 150 3.81 -7.74 -11.70
N LEU A 151 3.83 -8.80 -12.49
CA LEU A 151 4.98 -9.14 -13.35
C LEU A 151 5.24 -8.09 -14.42
N VAL A 152 4.19 -7.54 -15.02
CA VAL A 152 4.31 -6.45 -16.01
C VAL A 152 4.91 -5.19 -15.37
N VAL A 153 4.46 -4.81 -14.17
CA VAL A 153 5.00 -3.65 -13.45
C VAL A 153 6.48 -3.86 -13.09
N ILE A 154 6.84 -5.05 -12.58
CA ILE A 154 8.23 -5.40 -12.28
C ILE A 154 9.08 -5.37 -13.54
N ALA A 155 8.60 -5.96 -14.64
CA ALA A 155 9.33 -5.97 -15.91
C ALA A 155 9.53 -4.56 -16.47
N ALA A 156 8.53 -3.68 -16.35
CA ALA A 156 8.62 -2.29 -16.77
C ALA A 156 9.66 -1.52 -15.94
N ASP A 157 9.67 -1.70 -14.61
CA ASP A 157 10.62 -1.04 -13.71
C ASP A 157 12.07 -1.50 -13.96
N VAL A 158 12.27 -2.82 -14.09
CA VAL A 158 13.58 -3.41 -14.44
C VAL A 158 14.02 -2.98 -15.84
N GLY A 159 13.11 -2.97 -16.82
CA GLY A 159 13.39 -2.55 -18.19
C GLY A 159 13.78 -1.07 -18.28
N ALA A 160 13.09 -0.20 -17.54
CA ALA A 160 13.45 1.21 -17.43
C ALA A 160 14.83 1.41 -16.81
N TYR A 161 15.20 0.62 -15.80
CA TYR A 161 16.52 0.69 -15.17
C TYR A 161 17.68 0.28 -16.10
N PHE A 162 17.46 -0.68 -17.01
CA PHE A 162 18.48 -1.09 -17.97
C PHE A 162 18.50 -0.23 -19.26
N GLY A 163 17.36 0.36 -19.61
CA GLY A 163 17.20 1.11 -20.87
C GLY A 163 17.44 2.62 -20.77
N GLY A 164 17.37 3.21 -19.58
CA GLY A 164 17.68 4.62 -19.30
C GLY A 164 19.10 4.83 -18.81
#